data_AF-A0A0T6BA55-F1
#
_entry.id   AF-A0A0T6BA55-F1
#
_cell.length_a   1.000
_cell.length_b   1.000
_cell.length_c   1.000
_cell.angle_alpha   90.00
_cell.angle_beta   90.00
_cell.angle_gamma   90.00
#
_symmetry.space_group_name_H-M   'P 1'
#
loop_
_entity.id
_entity.type
_entity.pdbx_description
1 polymer ?
#
loop_
_entity_poly.entity_id
_entity_poly.type
_entity_poly.pdbx_seq_one_letter_code
_entity_poly.pdbx_strand_id
1 'polypeptide(L)'
;KLQLLNKLKKLNEDPTVHGIIVQLPLDSDNKIDQHLITDSVSPDKDVDGLNTINEGRVAIGDLSSFLPCTPNGCIELIRRSGVSMVGAETVVLGRSKIVGTPVAELLKWNHATVTVCHSKTKNLQEVCKRADILVVGIGKAELVRGSWIKPGAVVIDCGINVIADSTKKSGQRIVGDVAYEEARQIASYITPVPGGVGPMTVAMLMKNTVQSAQHAANKIIQHTWNLRSLPLNLKRPVPSDIAIAHAHEPKDIAQLAEEIGLYPGEISLYGNKKAKISVSSVLKRLGHQKDGKYIVVAGITPTPLGEGKSTTSVGLVQALTAHKNKNAFVCLRQPSQGPTFGIKGGAAGGGYSQVIPMEDFNLHLTGDIHAVGAAHNLVAAQMDARIFHEATQADKALYDRLTPTIKGVRKFSKIQLKRLQRLGIDKTDPNSLTDEEKAKFARLNIDSNRIVWNRVVDINDRYLRKITIGQSPTEKGLTRETSFMITVASEIMAILALAKDLDDFKTRLSKMVVAFDKTGIPVTADDLGLTGALMILLKDAIEPTLMQTLEGSPVLVHAGPFANIAHG
;
A
#
# COMPACT_ATOMS: atom_id res chain seq x y z
N LYS A 1 14.16 17.33 5.04
CA LYS A 1 13.85 16.78 3.69
C LYS A 1 13.20 15.39 3.74
N LEU A 2 13.91 14.30 4.07
CA LEU A 2 13.36 12.93 4.00
C LEU A 2 12.09 12.72 4.86
N GLN A 3 12.04 13.32 6.06
CA GLN A 3 10.86 13.27 6.92
C GLN A 3 9.62 13.88 6.25
N LEU A 4 9.77 15.01 5.55
CA LEU A 4 8.68 15.68 4.82
C LEU A 4 8.22 14.83 3.63
N LEU A 5 9.16 14.27 2.86
CA LEU A 5 8.83 13.35 1.75
C LEU A 5 8.09 12.10 2.24
N ASN A 6 8.52 11.50 3.36
CA ASN A 6 7.84 10.35 3.94
C ASN A 6 6.43 10.71 4.46
N LYS A 7 6.23 11.92 4.99
CA LYS A 7 4.91 12.40 5.41
C LYS A 7 4.00 12.62 4.20
N LEU A 8 4.51 13.24 3.13
CA LEU A 8 3.77 13.41 1.87
C LEU A 8 3.41 12.06 1.26
N LYS A 9 4.33 11.10 1.21
CA LYS A 9 4.05 9.74 0.75
C LYS A 9 2.87 9.11 1.51
N LYS A 10 2.86 9.19 2.84
CA LYS A 10 1.73 8.71 3.65
C LYS A 10 0.41 9.40 3.32
N LEU A 11 0.41 10.72 3.13
CA LEU A 11 -0.80 11.47 2.75
C LEU A 11 -1.27 11.14 1.33
N ASN A 12 -0.34 10.93 0.40
CA ASN A 12 -0.64 10.46 -0.95
C ASN A 12 -1.31 9.08 -0.93
N GLU A 13 -0.82 8.17 -0.08
CA GLU A 13 -1.34 6.81 0.05
C GLU A 13 -2.62 6.71 0.89
N ASP A 14 -2.95 7.72 1.71
CA ASP A 14 -4.13 7.71 2.58
C ASP A 14 -5.42 8.03 1.80
N PRO A 15 -6.34 7.07 1.66
CA PRO A 15 -7.55 7.29 0.86
C PRO A 15 -8.56 8.23 1.49
N THR A 16 -8.39 8.60 2.76
CA THR A 16 -9.23 9.61 3.44
C THR A 16 -8.78 11.04 3.17
N VAL A 17 -7.61 11.21 2.55
CA VAL A 17 -7.04 12.52 2.18
C VAL A 17 -7.33 12.79 0.70
N HIS A 18 -8.12 13.83 0.43
CA HIS A 18 -8.54 14.22 -0.91
C HIS A 18 -7.77 15.43 -1.47
N GLY A 19 -6.89 16.06 -0.68
CA GLY A 19 -6.16 17.23 -1.15
C GLY A 19 -4.97 17.51 -0.27
N ILE A 20 -3.87 17.90 -0.89
CA ILE A 20 -2.63 18.25 -0.21
C ILE A 20 -2.18 19.61 -0.73
N ILE A 21 -1.94 20.52 0.21
CA ILE A 21 -1.29 21.80 -0.05
C ILE A 21 0.06 21.83 0.66
N VAL A 22 1.07 22.32 -0.04
CA VAL A 22 2.39 22.60 0.53
C VAL A 22 2.52 24.11 0.70
N GLN A 23 2.49 24.58 1.95
CA GLN A 23 2.66 26.01 2.23
C GLN A 23 4.08 26.46 1.89
N LEU A 24 4.18 27.53 1.10
CA LEU A 24 5.44 28.14 0.67
C LEU A 24 5.55 29.59 1.19
N PRO A 25 6.76 30.08 1.52
CA PRO A 25 8.02 29.32 1.58
C PRO A 25 8.00 28.29 2.72
N LEU A 26 8.78 27.22 2.57
CA LEU A 26 8.89 26.21 3.62
C LEU A 26 9.53 26.81 4.88
N ASP A 27 8.86 26.68 6.02
CA ASP A 27 9.36 27.09 7.33
C ASP A 27 10.36 26.04 7.84
N SER A 28 11.63 26.23 7.49
CA SER A 28 12.71 25.29 7.80
C SER A 28 14.06 25.98 7.82
N ASP A 29 14.82 25.77 8.90
CA ASP A 29 16.22 26.21 9.01
C ASP A 29 17.12 25.58 7.94
N ASN A 30 16.74 24.39 7.45
CA ASN A 30 17.44 23.69 6.41
C ASN A 30 16.92 24.09 5.03
N LYS A 31 17.84 24.33 4.08
CA LYS A 31 17.48 24.54 2.68
C LYS A 31 16.85 23.28 2.09
N ILE A 32 15.59 23.37 1.69
CA ILE A 32 14.84 22.31 1.03
C ILE A 32 14.44 22.80 -0.36
N ASP A 33 14.61 21.95 -1.37
CA ASP A 33 14.09 22.20 -2.71
C ASP A 33 12.57 22.18 -2.68
N GLN A 34 11.95 23.36 -2.80
CA GLN A 34 10.50 23.52 -2.75
C GLN A 34 9.81 22.81 -3.90
N HIS A 35 10.41 22.81 -5.10
CA HIS A 35 9.81 22.18 -6.27
C HIS A 35 9.76 20.66 -6.12
N LEU A 36 10.83 20.07 -5.58
CA LEU A 36 10.81 18.64 -5.25
C LEU A 36 9.67 18.28 -4.28
N ILE A 37 9.37 19.14 -3.31
CA ILE A 37 8.30 18.90 -2.34
C ILE A 37 6.91 19.03 -3.00
N THR A 38 6.67 20.09 -3.77
CA THR A 38 5.38 20.27 -4.47
C THR A 38 5.16 19.17 -5.51
N ASP A 39 6.21 18.78 -6.24
CA ASP A 39 6.15 17.72 -7.26
C ASP A 39 6.01 16.31 -6.67
N SER A 40 6.31 16.14 -5.37
CA SER A 40 6.06 14.88 -4.65
C SER A 40 4.60 14.71 -4.22
N VAL A 41 3.75 15.74 -4.36
CA VAL A 41 2.31 15.61 -4.16
C VAL A 41 1.72 14.83 -5.34
N SER A 42 0.91 13.81 -5.08
CA SER A 42 0.26 13.04 -6.15
C SER A 42 -0.59 13.97 -7.04
N PRO A 43 -0.52 13.86 -8.39
CA PRO A 43 -1.32 14.69 -9.29
C PRO A 43 -2.83 14.66 -8.98
N ASP A 44 -3.34 13.52 -8.52
CA ASP A 44 -4.75 13.32 -8.14
C ASP A 44 -5.15 14.00 -6.83
N LYS A 45 -4.17 14.47 -6.03
CA LYS A 45 -4.38 15.17 -4.75
C LYS A 45 -3.74 16.56 -4.72
N ASP A 46 -3.12 16.99 -5.80
CA ASP A 46 -2.48 18.29 -5.97
C ASP A 46 -3.54 19.36 -6.22
N VAL A 47 -4.23 19.73 -5.14
CA VAL A 47 -5.31 20.73 -5.18
C VAL A 47 -4.78 22.14 -5.45
N ASP A 48 -3.48 22.38 -5.27
CA ASP A 48 -2.84 23.67 -5.60
C ASP A 48 -2.45 23.76 -7.09
N GLY A 49 -2.27 22.61 -7.76
CA GLY A 49 -1.96 22.50 -9.19
C GLY A 49 -0.49 22.79 -9.50
N LEU A 50 0.43 22.48 -8.59
CA LEU A 50 1.88 22.74 -8.71
C LEU A 50 2.71 21.51 -9.09
N ASN A 51 2.07 20.35 -9.27
CA ASN A 51 2.73 19.15 -9.77
C ASN A 51 3.01 19.30 -11.28
N THR A 52 4.20 18.84 -11.72
CA THR A 52 4.63 18.95 -13.13
C THR A 52 3.65 18.29 -14.11
N ILE A 53 2.94 17.22 -13.71
CA ILE A 53 1.92 16.58 -14.54
C ILE A 53 0.72 17.51 -14.76
N ASN A 54 0.23 18.17 -13.72
CA ASN A 54 -0.90 19.10 -13.83
C ASN A 54 -0.49 20.38 -14.58
N GLU A 55 0.68 20.94 -14.30
CA GLU A 55 1.24 22.07 -15.06
C GLU A 55 1.42 21.71 -16.55
N GLY A 56 1.94 20.51 -16.83
CA GLY A 56 2.15 20.01 -18.19
C GLY A 56 0.84 19.84 -18.97
N ARG A 57 -0.21 19.35 -18.31
CA ARG A 57 -1.56 19.26 -18.89
C ARG A 57 -2.09 20.63 -19.29
N VAL A 58 -1.96 21.64 -18.42
CA VAL A 58 -2.32 23.03 -18.73
C VAL A 58 -1.53 23.56 -19.92
N ALA A 59 -0.23 23.30 -19.99
CA ALA A 59 0.61 23.77 -21.09
C ALA A 59 0.18 23.21 -22.46
N ILE A 60 -0.34 21.98 -22.52
CA ILE A 60 -0.83 21.35 -23.76
C ILE A 60 -2.32 21.58 -24.02
N GLY A 61 -3.03 22.27 -23.13
CA GLY A 61 -4.45 22.58 -23.27
C GLY A 61 -5.39 21.50 -22.74
N ASP A 62 -4.87 20.51 -22.01
CA ASP A 62 -5.70 19.59 -21.23
C ASP A 62 -6.09 20.26 -19.91
N LEU A 63 -7.31 20.79 -19.87
CA LEU A 63 -7.86 21.48 -18.70
C LEU A 63 -8.76 20.55 -17.84
N SER A 64 -8.66 19.23 -18.03
CA SER A 64 -9.47 18.25 -17.29
C SER A 64 -8.95 17.99 -15.85
N SER A 65 -7.69 18.34 -15.58
CA SER A 65 -7.05 18.18 -14.26
C SER A 65 -7.18 19.42 -13.38
N PHE A 66 -6.57 19.39 -12.19
CA PHE A 66 -6.51 20.56 -11.32
C PHE A 66 -5.69 21.68 -11.98
N LEU A 67 -6.32 22.83 -12.12
CA LEU A 67 -5.66 24.03 -12.62
C LEU A 67 -4.89 24.70 -11.47
N PRO A 68 -3.70 25.27 -11.73
CA PRO A 68 -2.94 26.02 -10.73
C PRO A 68 -3.79 27.12 -10.09
N CYS A 69 -3.89 27.14 -8.76
CA CYS A 69 -4.90 27.94 -8.06
C CYS A 69 -4.74 29.45 -8.29
N THR A 70 -3.51 29.96 -8.21
CA THR A 70 -3.24 31.40 -8.39
C THR A 70 -3.47 31.85 -9.84
N PRO A 71 -2.91 31.18 -10.85
CA PRO A 71 -3.24 31.42 -12.27
C PRO A 71 -4.74 31.35 -12.57
N ASN A 72 -5.43 30.29 -12.12
CA ASN A 72 -6.87 30.15 -12.34
C ASN A 72 -7.67 31.25 -11.63
N GLY A 73 -7.20 31.70 -10.46
CA GLY A 73 -7.76 32.85 -9.76
C GLY A 73 -7.64 34.15 -10.57
N CYS A 74 -6.53 34.35 -11.29
CA CYS A 74 -6.37 35.47 -12.21
C CYS A 74 -7.41 35.43 -13.33
N ILE A 75 -7.61 34.26 -13.95
CA ILE A 75 -8.59 34.06 -15.02
C ILE A 75 -10.00 34.35 -14.52
N GLU A 76 -10.35 33.90 -13.31
CA GLU A 76 -11.66 34.17 -12.71
C GLU A 76 -11.87 35.66 -12.40
N LEU A 77 -10.84 36.36 -11.92
CA LEU A 77 -10.91 37.81 -11.69
C LEU A 77 -11.09 38.59 -13.01
N ILE A 78 -10.36 38.21 -14.05
CA ILE A 78 -10.52 38.80 -15.40
C ILE A 78 -11.95 38.55 -15.91
N ARG A 79 -12.47 37.32 -15.79
CA ARG A 79 -13.84 37.00 -16.20
C ARG A 79 -14.87 37.87 -15.46
N ARG A 80 -14.67 38.10 -14.16
CA ARG A 80 -15.55 38.94 -13.33
C ARG A 80 -15.47 40.43 -13.62
N SER A 81 -14.37 40.90 -14.22
CA SER A 81 -14.24 42.29 -14.67
C SER A 81 -15.18 42.64 -15.83
N GLY A 82 -15.67 41.62 -16.57
CA GLY A 82 -16.50 41.79 -17.76
C GLY A 82 -15.73 42.03 -19.05
N VAL A 83 -14.39 42.16 -19.00
CA VAL A 83 -13.55 42.28 -20.20
C VAL A 83 -13.41 40.92 -20.90
N SER A 84 -13.65 40.90 -22.21
CA SER A 84 -13.46 39.69 -23.03
C SER A 84 -11.97 39.35 -23.15
N MET A 85 -11.61 38.10 -22.87
CA MET A 85 -10.27 37.57 -23.14
C MET A 85 -10.08 37.20 -24.61
N VAL A 86 -11.16 36.93 -25.35
CA VAL A 86 -11.11 36.48 -26.74
C VAL A 86 -10.55 37.60 -27.61
N GLY A 87 -9.39 37.34 -28.24
CA GLY A 87 -8.69 38.29 -29.10
C GLY A 87 -7.99 39.44 -28.37
N ALA A 88 -8.12 39.55 -27.04
CA ALA A 88 -7.53 40.63 -26.26
C ALA A 88 -5.99 40.57 -26.33
N GLU A 89 -5.35 41.73 -26.37
CA GLU A 89 -3.90 41.82 -26.19
C GLU A 89 -3.57 41.73 -24.71
N THR A 90 -2.84 40.69 -24.32
CA THR A 90 -2.52 40.42 -22.92
C THR A 90 -1.02 40.39 -22.71
N VAL A 91 -0.57 41.01 -21.63
CA VAL A 91 0.84 41.02 -21.25
C VAL A 91 0.97 40.40 -19.87
N VAL A 92 1.84 39.39 -19.76
CA VAL A 92 2.20 38.76 -18.50
C VAL A 92 3.63 39.15 -18.13
N LEU A 93 3.81 39.98 -17.10
CA LEU A 93 5.12 40.33 -16.55
C LEU A 93 5.51 39.34 -15.46
N GLY A 94 6.23 38.30 -15.87
CA GLY A 94 6.68 37.24 -14.97
C GLY A 94 6.76 35.92 -15.71
N ARG A 95 7.76 35.11 -15.38
CA ARG A 95 7.98 33.75 -15.95
C ARG A 95 8.21 32.70 -14.87
N SER A 96 7.65 32.94 -13.68
CA SER A 96 7.74 31.99 -12.57
C SER A 96 6.94 30.74 -12.90
N LYS A 97 7.36 29.61 -12.33
CA LYS A 97 6.63 28.34 -12.43
C LYS A 97 5.24 28.43 -11.79
N ILE A 98 5.11 29.19 -10.71
CA ILE A 98 3.88 29.26 -9.90
C ILE A 98 2.78 30.12 -10.55
N VAL A 99 3.15 31.26 -11.15
CA VAL A 99 2.15 32.23 -11.64
C VAL A 99 2.38 32.59 -13.10
N GLY A 100 3.57 33.09 -13.45
CA GLY A 100 3.81 33.73 -14.74
C GLY A 100 3.60 32.80 -15.93
N THR A 101 4.24 31.64 -15.94
CA THR A 101 4.09 30.70 -17.05
C THR A 101 2.68 30.11 -17.13
N PRO A 102 2.08 29.58 -16.04
CA PRO A 102 0.77 28.94 -16.17
C PRO A 102 -0.37 29.93 -16.46
N VAL A 103 -0.31 31.18 -15.96
CA VAL A 103 -1.36 32.16 -16.32
C VAL A 103 -1.29 32.56 -17.79
N ALA A 104 -0.08 32.63 -18.37
CA ALA A 104 0.07 32.88 -19.80
C ALA A 104 -0.54 31.74 -20.64
N GLU A 105 -0.33 30.49 -20.23
CA GLU A 105 -0.93 29.33 -20.88
C GLU A 105 -2.45 29.34 -20.75
N LEU A 106 -3.00 29.62 -19.57
CA LEU A 106 -4.45 29.72 -19.38
C LEU A 106 -5.07 30.85 -20.20
N LEU A 107 -4.43 32.02 -20.30
CA LEU A 107 -4.90 33.13 -21.13
C LEU A 107 -4.93 32.73 -22.62
N LYS A 108 -3.88 32.03 -23.10
CA LYS A 108 -3.82 31.49 -24.46
C LYS A 108 -4.97 30.51 -24.73
N TRP A 109 -5.25 29.59 -23.80
CA TRP A 109 -6.38 28.66 -23.89
C TRP A 109 -7.75 29.32 -23.71
N ASN A 110 -7.81 30.56 -23.22
CA ASN A 110 -8.99 31.43 -23.23
C ASN A 110 -8.99 32.39 -24.45
N HIS A 111 -8.28 32.03 -25.52
CA HIS A 111 -8.24 32.72 -26.82
C HIS A 111 -7.64 34.13 -26.79
N ALA A 112 -6.81 34.45 -25.81
CA ALA A 112 -6.11 35.73 -25.74
C ALA A 112 -4.80 35.71 -26.56
N THR A 113 -4.37 36.88 -27.04
CA THR A 113 -3.03 37.06 -27.62
C THR A 113 -2.07 37.41 -26.50
N VAL A 114 -1.14 36.49 -26.16
CA VAL A 114 -0.32 36.61 -24.95
C VAL A 114 1.13 36.98 -25.27
N THR A 115 1.63 38.07 -24.68
CA THR A 115 3.06 38.43 -24.68
C THR A 115 3.64 38.23 -23.27
N VAL A 116 4.57 37.28 -23.12
CA VAL A 116 5.26 37.03 -21.85
C VAL A 116 6.53 37.87 -21.75
N CYS A 117 6.62 38.65 -20.68
CA CYS A 117 7.71 39.58 -20.40
C CYS A 117 8.48 39.18 -19.13
N HIS A 118 9.77 39.51 -19.06
CA HIS A 118 10.60 39.31 -17.89
C HIS A 118 11.53 40.49 -17.65
N SER A 119 12.28 40.50 -16.55
CA SER A 119 13.17 41.60 -16.13
C SER A 119 14.30 41.97 -17.11
N LYS A 120 14.46 41.22 -18.21
CA LYS A 120 15.43 41.47 -19.27
C LYS A 120 14.78 41.80 -20.63
N THR A 121 13.45 41.83 -20.69
CA THR A 121 12.73 42.25 -21.90
C THR A 121 13.02 43.73 -22.14
N LYS A 122 13.34 44.11 -23.38
CA LYS A 122 13.56 45.51 -23.75
C LYS A 122 12.23 46.24 -23.87
N ASN A 123 12.23 47.54 -23.59
CA ASN A 123 11.06 48.42 -23.76
C ASN A 123 9.81 47.92 -23.00
N LEU A 124 9.98 47.38 -21.79
CA LEU A 124 8.89 46.83 -20.97
C LEU A 124 7.68 47.78 -20.87
N GLN A 125 7.92 49.06 -20.63
CA GLN A 125 6.86 50.07 -20.53
C GLN A 125 5.98 50.11 -21.79
N GLU A 126 6.59 50.18 -22.97
CA GLU A 126 5.85 50.25 -24.24
C GLU A 126 5.13 48.94 -24.56
N VAL A 127 5.66 47.81 -24.10
CA VAL A 127 4.94 46.53 -24.20
C VAL A 127 3.71 46.52 -23.29
N CYS A 128 3.84 46.98 -22.03
CA CYS A 128 2.73 47.03 -21.07
C CYS A 128 1.59 47.95 -21.53
N LYS A 129 1.92 49.10 -22.14
CA LYS A 129 0.95 50.10 -22.60
C LYS A 129 -0.03 49.61 -23.67
N ARG A 130 0.25 48.47 -24.30
CA ARG A 130 -0.62 47.89 -25.34
C ARG A 130 -1.68 46.95 -24.76
N ALA A 131 -1.43 46.42 -23.57
CA ALA A 131 -2.24 45.36 -22.97
C ALA A 131 -3.65 45.84 -22.59
N ASP A 132 -4.67 45.12 -23.08
CA ASP A 132 -6.03 45.18 -22.56
C ASP A 132 -6.12 44.50 -21.19
N ILE A 133 -5.30 43.46 -20.98
CA ILE A 133 -5.16 42.73 -19.72
C ILE A 133 -3.69 42.63 -19.36
N LEU A 134 -3.33 43.14 -18.18
CA LEU A 134 -1.96 43.16 -17.66
C LEU A 134 -1.88 42.30 -16.39
N VAL A 135 -1.18 41.16 -16.46
CA VAL A 135 -0.91 40.31 -15.28
C VAL A 135 0.54 40.52 -14.84
N VAL A 136 0.76 40.90 -13.57
CA VAL A 136 2.07 41.31 -13.05
C VAL A 136 2.48 40.41 -11.89
N GLY A 137 3.67 39.82 -11.98
CA GLY A 137 4.29 38.94 -10.98
C GLY A 137 5.79 38.79 -11.25
N ILE A 138 6.50 39.91 -11.23
CA ILE A 138 7.91 40.04 -11.54
C ILE A 138 8.81 40.11 -10.29
N GLY A 139 8.21 40.26 -9.09
CA GLY A 139 8.90 40.26 -7.80
C GLY A 139 9.71 41.52 -7.54
N LYS A 140 9.19 42.68 -7.95
CA LYS A 140 9.81 43.99 -7.74
C LYS A 140 8.71 44.98 -7.35
N ALA A 141 8.76 45.41 -6.09
CA ALA A 141 7.81 46.37 -5.51
C ALA A 141 7.61 47.59 -6.40
N GLU A 142 6.35 47.88 -6.75
CA GLU A 142 5.92 49.08 -7.48
C GLU A 142 6.75 49.39 -8.75
N LEU A 143 7.23 48.36 -9.45
CA LEU A 143 7.93 48.53 -10.73
C LEU A 143 7.00 49.08 -11.81
N VAL A 144 5.78 48.54 -11.90
CA VAL A 144 4.79 48.95 -12.89
C VAL A 144 4.07 50.19 -12.36
N ARG A 145 4.36 51.33 -12.99
CA ARG A 145 3.76 52.63 -12.68
C ARG A 145 2.46 52.85 -13.45
N GLY A 146 1.65 53.81 -13.04
CA GLY A 146 0.40 54.15 -13.73
C GLY A 146 0.61 54.43 -15.23
N SER A 147 1.71 55.12 -15.56
CA SER A 147 2.09 55.47 -16.94
C SER A 147 2.45 54.27 -17.85
N TRP A 148 2.49 53.05 -17.32
CA TRP A 148 2.73 51.82 -18.07
C TRP A 148 1.42 51.13 -18.48
N ILE A 149 0.28 51.57 -17.96
CA ILE A 149 -1.02 50.90 -18.10
C ILE A 149 -1.82 51.60 -19.20
N LYS A 150 -2.41 50.81 -20.10
CA LYS A 150 -3.38 51.29 -21.09
C LYS A 150 -4.64 51.78 -20.36
N PRO A 151 -5.15 53.00 -20.64
CA PRO A 151 -6.41 53.45 -20.05
C PRO A 151 -7.55 52.44 -20.29
N GLY A 152 -8.25 52.06 -19.22
CA GLY A 152 -9.32 51.08 -19.25
C GLY A 152 -8.89 49.61 -19.21
N ALA A 153 -7.59 49.30 -19.15
CA ALA A 153 -7.11 47.92 -19.02
C ALA A 153 -7.47 47.29 -17.67
N VAL A 154 -7.52 45.97 -17.64
CA VAL A 154 -7.64 45.16 -16.42
C VAL A 154 -6.24 44.80 -15.94
N VAL A 155 -5.93 45.12 -14.69
CA VAL A 155 -4.62 44.86 -14.09
C VAL A 155 -4.75 43.86 -12.94
N ILE A 156 -4.06 42.73 -13.08
CA ILE A 156 -3.97 41.69 -12.05
C ILE A 156 -2.54 41.72 -11.47
N ASP A 157 -2.41 42.19 -10.25
CA ASP A 157 -1.16 42.22 -9.49
C ASP A 157 -1.07 41.00 -8.56
N CYS A 158 -0.21 40.05 -8.95
CA CYS A 158 0.12 38.85 -8.20
C CYS A 158 1.42 39.01 -7.39
N GLY A 159 2.10 40.16 -7.52
CA GLY A 159 3.33 40.44 -6.79
C GLY A 159 3.07 40.61 -5.30
N ILE A 160 3.95 40.06 -4.46
CA ILE A 160 3.93 40.32 -3.02
C ILE A 160 5.34 40.73 -2.61
N ASN A 161 5.48 41.96 -2.16
CA ASN A 161 6.73 42.52 -1.67
C ASN A 161 6.51 43.15 -0.30
N VAL A 162 7.57 43.17 0.50
CA VAL A 162 7.58 43.85 1.79
C VAL A 162 8.53 45.03 1.70
N ILE A 163 8.04 46.21 2.04
CA ILE A 163 8.84 47.45 2.08
C ILE A 163 8.78 48.07 3.46
N ALA A 164 9.81 48.81 3.84
CA ALA A 164 9.86 49.49 5.13
C ALA A 164 8.76 50.57 5.20
N ASP A 165 8.04 50.61 6.32
CA ASP A 165 7.00 51.59 6.60
C ASP A 165 6.97 51.88 8.11
N SER A 166 7.55 53.02 8.49
CA SER A 166 7.60 53.47 9.88
C SER A 166 6.22 53.82 10.46
N THR A 167 5.19 53.95 9.62
CA THR A 167 3.81 54.21 10.07
C THR A 167 3.09 52.94 10.52
N LYS A 168 3.62 51.75 10.21
CA LYS A 168 3.07 50.45 10.65
C LYS A 168 3.77 49.97 11.91
N LYS A 169 3.02 49.32 12.81
CA LYS A 169 3.57 48.70 14.03
C LYS A 169 4.67 47.66 13.76
N SER A 170 4.62 46.99 12.61
CA SER A 170 5.62 46.05 12.12
C SER A 170 6.89 46.71 11.55
N GLY A 171 6.90 48.04 11.37
CA GLY A 171 7.94 48.76 10.64
C GLY A 171 7.96 48.46 9.14
N GLN A 172 6.98 47.73 8.62
CA GLN A 172 6.92 47.21 7.26
C GLN A 172 5.48 47.18 6.74
N ARG A 173 5.29 47.42 5.44
CA ARG A 173 4.02 47.24 4.73
C ARG A 173 4.19 46.30 3.54
N ILE A 174 3.10 45.62 3.20
CA ILE A 174 3.03 44.75 2.02
C ILE A 174 2.52 45.58 0.84
N VAL A 175 3.21 45.47 -0.30
CA VAL A 175 2.83 46.10 -1.57
C VAL A 175 3.00 45.12 -2.73
N GLY A 176 2.29 45.39 -3.83
CA GLY A 176 2.39 44.62 -5.05
C GLY A 176 3.55 45.04 -5.95
N ASP A 177 3.61 44.44 -7.14
CA ASP A 177 4.56 44.86 -8.18
C ASP A 177 4.06 46.10 -8.95
N VAL A 178 2.79 46.46 -8.78
CA VAL A 178 2.12 47.62 -9.39
C VAL A 178 1.94 48.72 -8.34
N ALA A 179 2.21 49.97 -8.72
CA ALA A 179 1.91 51.15 -7.90
C ALA A 179 0.38 51.35 -7.85
N TYR A 180 -0.27 50.76 -6.85
CA TYR A 180 -1.73 50.62 -6.77
C TYR A 180 -2.49 51.94 -6.92
N GLU A 181 -2.09 53.00 -6.20
CA GLU A 181 -2.79 54.29 -6.24
C GLU A 181 -2.72 54.97 -7.60
N GLU A 182 -1.58 54.87 -8.31
CA GLU A 182 -1.43 55.39 -9.66
C GLU A 182 -2.26 54.58 -10.65
N ALA A 183 -2.18 53.25 -10.55
CA ALA A 183 -2.84 52.33 -11.47
C ALA A 183 -4.37 52.37 -11.35
N ARG A 184 -4.91 52.54 -10.13
CA ARG A 184 -6.36 52.65 -9.88
C ARG A 184 -7.02 53.83 -10.61
N GLN A 185 -6.26 54.88 -10.93
CA GLN A 185 -6.77 56.04 -11.66
C GLN A 185 -6.91 55.79 -13.17
N ILE A 186 -6.24 54.76 -13.70
CA ILE A 186 -6.08 54.52 -15.14
C ILE A 186 -6.74 53.19 -15.57
N ALA A 187 -6.54 52.14 -14.79
CA ALA A 187 -7.10 50.82 -15.03
C ALA A 187 -8.61 50.82 -14.79
N SER A 188 -9.37 50.04 -15.58
CA SER A 188 -10.79 49.80 -15.29
C SER A 188 -10.95 48.96 -14.03
N TYR A 189 -10.03 48.02 -13.81
CA TYR A 189 -9.94 47.19 -12.61
C TYR A 189 -8.48 46.98 -12.22
N ILE A 190 -8.21 47.01 -10.91
CA ILE A 190 -6.92 46.59 -10.35
C ILE A 190 -7.11 45.79 -9.07
N THR A 191 -6.40 44.66 -8.94
CA THR A 191 -6.37 43.89 -7.71
C THR A 191 -5.53 44.57 -6.63
N PRO A 192 -6.03 44.75 -5.40
CA PRO A 192 -5.23 45.29 -4.30
C PRO A 192 -4.21 44.28 -3.78
N VAL A 193 -3.08 44.77 -3.26
CA VAL A 193 -2.09 43.95 -2.55
C VAL A 193 -1.83 44.59 -1.18
N PRO A 194 -2.17 43.92 -0.07
CA PRO A 194 -2.85 42.62 0.03
C PRO A 194 -4.36 42.68 -0.30
N GLY A 195 -4.99 41.51 -0.49
CA GLY A 195 -6.46 41.38 -0.57
C GLY A 195 -7.05 41.15 -1.96
N GLY A 196 -6.23 41.11 -3.01
CA GLY A 196 -6.66 40.89 -4.39
C GLY A 196 -6.64 39.42 -4.79
N VAL A 197 -5.54 38.96 -5.38
CA VAL A 197 -5.43 37.60 -5.95
C VAL A 197 -5.51 36.50 -4.88
N GLY A 198 -4.91 36.72 -3.70
CA GLY A 198 -4.83 35.73 -2.62
C GLY A 198 -6.18 35.10 -2.20
N PRO A 199 -7.22 35.90 -1.87
CA PRO A 199 -8.55 35.36 -1.59
C PRO A 199 -9.13 34.51 -2.73
N MET A 200 -8.88 34.88 -3.99
CA MET A 200 -9.31 34.09 -5.13
C MET A 200 -8.52 32.79 -5.28
N THR A 201 -7.21 32.80 -5.00
CA THR A 201 -6.40 31.58 -4.90
C THR A 201 -6.99 30.61 -3.89
N VAL A 202 -7.39 31.09 -2.70
CA VAL A 202 -8.05 30.25 -1.69
C VAL A 202 -9.38 29.70 -2.20
N ALA A 203 -10.16 30.49 -2.92
CA ALA A 203 -11.41 30.01 -3.52
C ALA A 203 -11.17 28.90 -4.57
N MET A 204 -10.13 29.04 -5.41
CA MET A 204 -9.74 28.01 -6.39
C MET A 204 -9.22 26.74 -5.69
N LEU A 205 -8.48 26.88 -4.59
CA LEU A 205 -8.01 25.76 -3.78
C LEU A 205 -9.19 24.96 -3.20
N MET A 206 -10.19 25.66 -2.65
CA MET A 206 -11.41 25.02 -2.15
C MET A 206 -12.17 24.31 -3.27
N LYS A 207 -12.28 24.93 -4.45
CA LYS A 207 -12.89 24.32 -5.64
C LYS A 207 -12.18 23.05 -6.06
N ASN A 208 -10.85 23.08 -6.20
CA ASN A 208 -10.05 21.90 -6.55
C ASN A 208 -10.17 20.80 -5.49
N THR A 209 -10.23 21.17 -4.20
CA THR A 209 -10.44 20.21 -3.10
C THR A 209 -11.79 19.51 -3.20
N VAL A 210 -12.87 20.24 -3.50
CA VAL A 210 -14.21 19.65 -3.74
C VAL A 210 -14.18 18.74 -4.97
N GLN A 211 -13.53 19.15 -6.05
CA GLN A 211 -13.38 18.33 -7.25
C GLN A 211 -12.64 17.02 -6.96
N SER A 212 -11.53 17.05 -6.20
CA SER A 212 -10.81 15.84 -5.84
C SER A 212 -11.64 14.91 -4.95
N ALA A 213 -12.38 15.47 -3.98
CA ALA A 213 -13.31 14.69 -3.16
C ALA A 213 -14.42 14.04 -4.00
N GLN A 214 -14.96 14.75 -5.00
CA GLN A 214 -15.95 14.20 -5.93
C GLN A 214 -15.36 13.07 -6.78
N HIS A 215 -14.13 13.22 -7.27
CA HIS A 215 -13.44 12.16 -8.01
C HIS A 215 -13.24 10.91 -7.15
N ALA A 216 -12.81 11.08 -5.90
CA ALA A 216 -12.68 9.97 -4.96
C ALA A 216 -14.02 9.29 -4.65
N ALA A 217 -15.08 10.07 -4.42
CA ALA A 217 -16.43 9.54 -4.21
C ALA A 217 -16.95 8.77 -5.42
N ASN A 218 -16.74 9.30 -6.63
CA ASN A 218 -17.12 8.62 -7.87
C ASN A 218 -16.40 7.28 -8.03
N LYS A 219 -15.11 7.19 -7.69
CA LYS A 219 -14.36 5.92 -7.68
C LYS A 219 -14.95 4.88 -6.71
N ILE A 220 -15.52 5.32 -5.58
CA ILE A 220 -16.16 4.44 -4.58
C ILE A 220 -17.56 4.01 -5.03
N ILE A 221 -18.34 4.92 -5.62
CA ILE A 221 -19.71 4.67 -6.09
C ILE A 221 -19.69 3.84 -7.39
N GLN A 222 -18.64 3.94 -8.19
CA GLN A 222 -18.48 3.16 -9.41
C GLN A 222 -18.31 1.68 -9.07
N HIS A 223 -19.37 0.90 -9.30
CA HIS A 223 -19.39 -0.53 -9.01
C HIS A 223 -18.71 -1.41 -10.07
N THR A 224 -18.11 -0.82 -11.11
CA THR A 224 -17.49 -1.56 -12.21
C THR A 224 -16.00 -1.21 -12.30
N TRP A 225 -15.16 -2.23 -12.26
CA TRP A 225 -13.72 -2.09 -12.44
C TRP A 225 -13.40 -1.63 -13.87
N ASN A 226 -12.41 -0.75 -14.00
CA ASN A 226 -11.89 -0.34 -15.30
C ASN A 226 -10.77 -1.29 -15.74
N LEU A 227 -11.09 -2.58 -15.82
CA LEU A 227 -10.12 -3.62 -16.11
C LEU A 227 -9.73 -3.61 -17.59
N ARG A 228 -8.44 -3.48 -17.90
CA ARG A 228 -7.95 -3.51 -19.28
C ARG A 228 -7.59 -4.93 -19.68
N SER A 229 -8.42 -5.63 -20.45
CA SER A 229 -8.11 -7.01 -20.84
C SER A 229 -6.86 -7.11 -21.74
N LEU A 230 -6.06 -8.16 -21.54
CA LEU A 230 -4.94 -8.49 -22.42
C LEU A 230 -5.42 -9.38 -23.57
N PRO A 231 -5.07 -9.06 -24.83
CA PRO A 231 -5.53 -9.85 -25.98
C PRO A 231 -4.79 -11.19 -26.07
N LEU A 232 -5.54 -12.28 -26.32
CA LEU A 232 -4.95 -13.61 -26.53
C LEU A 232 -4.49 -13.82 -27.98
N ASN A 233 -3.31 -14.41 -28.15
CA ASN A 233 -2.84 -14.91 -29.45
C ASN A 233 -3.02 -16.44 -29.52
N LEU A 234 -4.16 -16.85 -30.06
CA LEU A 234 -4.55 -18.27 -30.16
C LEU A 234 -3.80 -18.96 -31.31
N LYS A 235 -3.13 -20.07 -31.00
CA LYS A 235 -2.40 -20.89 -31.98
C LYS A 235 -3.06 -22.26 -32.15
N ARG A 236 -2.90 -22.83 -33.36
CA ARG A 236 -3.34 -24.18 -33.70
C ARG A 236 -2.20 -24.92 -34.43
N PRO A 237 -1.76 -26.11 -33.97
CA PRO A 237 -2.19 -26.80 -32.74
C PRO A 237 -1.88 -25.98 -31.47
N VAL A 238 -2.63 -26.23 -30.39
CA VAL A 238 -2.45 -25.53 -29.11
C VAL A 238 -1.06 -25.85 -28.55
N PRO A 239 -0.21 -24.86 -28.24
CA PRO A 239 1.11 -25.12 -27.67
C PRO A 239 1.02 -25.68 -26.25
N SER A 240 2.14 -26.11 -25.69
CA SER A 240 2.20 -26.49 -24.26
C SER A 240 1.89 -25.29 -23.36
N ASP A 241 1.35 -25.56 -22.16
CA ASP A 241 0.95 -24.51 -21.21
C ASP A 241 2.09 -23.52 -20.89
N ILE A 242 3.30 -24.04 -20.69
CA ILE A 242 4.49 -23.23 -20.41
C ILE A 242 4.86 -22.34 -21.60
N ALA A 243 4.73 -22.83 -22.83
CA ALA A 243 5.00 -22.06 -24.04
C ALA A 243 3.98 -20.94 -24.24
N ILE A 244 2.71 -21.17 -23.88
CA ILE A 244 1.68 -20.13 -23.85
C ILE A 244 2.00 -19.09 -22.79
N ALA A 245 2.38 -19.52 -21.58
CA ALA A 245 2.69 -18.62 -20.47
C ALA A 245 3.91 -17.72 -20.75
N HIS A 246 4.99 -18.25 -21.33
CA HIS A 246 6.19 -17.49 -21.70
C HIS A 246 5.96 -16.52 -22.88
N ALA A 247 5.04 -16.84 -23.78
CA ALA A 247 4.72 -15.99 -24.92
C ALA A 247 3.83 -14.79 -24.55
N HIS A 248 3.41 -14.67 -23.29
CA HIS A 248 2.47 -13.66 -22.85
C HIS A 248 3.08 -12.76 -21.76
N GLU A 249 3.14 -11.45 -22.02
CA GLU A 249 3.63 -10.51 -21.02
C GLU A 249 2.47 -10.07 -20.10
N PRO A 250 2.55 -10.36 -18.79
CA PRO A 250 1.55 -9.91 -17.83
C PRO A 250 1.56 -8.38 -17.66
N LYS A 251 0.45 -7.82 -17.17
CA LYS A 251 0.43 -6.44 -16.68
C LYS A 251 1.40 -6.27 -15.52
N ASP A 252 1.84 -5.03 -15.30
CA ASP A 252 2.35 -4.66 -13.99
C ASP A 252 1.26 -4.90 -12.94
N ILE A 253 1.62 -5.56 -11.84
CA ILE A 253 0.66 -5.95 -10.81
C ILE A 253 0.09 -4.74 -10.06
N ALA A 254 0.85 -3.64 -9.95
CA ALA A 254 0.36 -2.40 -9.35
C ALA A 254 -0.75 -1.79 -10.23
N GLN A 255 -0.61 -1.91 -11.55
CA GLN A 255 -1.65 -1.50 -12.49
C GLN A 255 -2.92 -2.35 -12.31
N LEU A 256 -2.79 -3.68 -12.22
CA LEU A 256 -3.96 -4.54 -11.96
C LEU A 256 -4.62 -4.20 -10.62
N ALA A 257 -3.82 -3.98 -9.57
CA ALA A 257 -4.32 -3.60 -8.25
C ALA A 257 -5.13 -2.30 -8.30
N GLU A 258 -4.65 -1.28 -9.02
CA GLU A 258 -5.39 -0.04 -9.26
C GLU A 258 -6.70 -0.29 -10.03
N GLU A 259 -6.66 -1.09 -11.10
CA GLU A 259 -7.84 -1.42 -11.93
C GLU A 259 -8.97 -2.08 -11.12
N ILE A 260 -8.62 -2.84 -10.07
CA ILE A 260 -9.58 -3.51 -9.17
C ILE A 260 -9.89 -2.70 -7.89
N GLY A 261 -9.37 -1.47 -7.76
CA GLY A 261 -9.69 -0.54 -6.68
C GLY A 261 -8.91 -0.76 -5.37
N LEU A 262 -7.74 -1.39 -5.44
CA LEU A 262 -6.77 -1.42 -4.33
C LEU A 262 -5.88 -0.18 -4.37
N TYR A 263 -5.51 0.33 -3.19
CA TYR A 263 -4.59 1.46 -3.09
C TYR A 263 -3.13 1.02 -3.01
N PRO A 264 -2.17 1.88 -3.42
CA PRO A 264 -0.74 1.54 -3.34
C PRO A 264 -0.27 1.15 -1.93
N GLY A 265 -0.82 1.77 -0.89
CA GLY A 265 -0.51 1.44 0.51
C GLY A 265 -1.15 0.13 1.01
N GLU A 266 -2.00 -0.51 0.21
CA GLU A 266 -2.68 -1.78 0.54
C GLU A 266 -2.03 -2.99 -0.12
N ILE A 267 -0.97 -2.78 -0.91
CA ILE A 267 -0.25 -3.86 -1.58
C ILE A 267 1.24 -3.82 -1.23
N SER A 268 1.86 -5.00 -1.13
CA SER A 268 3.31 -5.14 -1.05
C SER A 268 3.80 -5.89 -2.27
N LEU A 269 4.58 -5.23 -3.13
CA LEU A 269 5.04 -5.78 -4.41
C LEU A 269 6.12 -6.86 -4.22
N TYR A 270 6.00 -7.96 -4.97
CA TYR A 270 6.98 -9.05 -5.06
C TYR A 270 7.48 -9.16 -6.51
N GLY A 271 8.33 -8.21 -6.88
CA GLY A 271 8.59 -7.88 -8.28
C GLY A 271 7.41 -7.13 -8.89
N ASN A 272 7.30 -7.12 -10.21
CA ASN A 272 6.25 -6.40 -10.95
C ASN A 272 5.06 -7.27 -11.37
N LYS A 273 5.07 -8.58 -11.07
CA LYS A 273 4.06 -9.54 -11.58
C LYS A 273 3.16 -10.15 -10.50
N LYS A 274 3.42 -9.86 -9.21
CA LYS A 274 2.68 -10.37 -8.05
C LYS A 274 2.82 -9.44 -6.84
N ALA A 275 1.82 -9.41 -5.97
CA ALA A 275 1.82 -8.58 -4.77
C ALA A 275 1.04 -9.24 -3.63
N LYS A 276 1.42 -8.99 -2.38
CA LYS A 276 0.58 -9.29 -1.22
C LYS A 276 -0.47 -8.20 -1.04
N ILE A 277 -1.70 -8.57 -0.64
CA ILE A 277 -2.77 -7.62 -0.31
C ILE A 277 -2.94 -7.54 1.21
N SER A 278 -2.90 -6.33 1.76
CA SER A 278 -3.13 -6.14 3.18
C SER A 278 -4.60 -6.25 3.55
N VAL A 279 -5.00 -7.45 3.98
CA VAL A 279 -6.36 -7.79 4.42
C VAL A 279 -6.85 -6.84 5.51
N SER A 280 -5.98 -6.49 6.46
CA SER A 280 -6.35 -5.62 7.58
C SER A 280 -6.77 -4.21 7.14
N SER A 281 -6.08 -3.64 6.14
CA SER A 281 -6.41 -2.32 5.58
C SER A 281 -7.65 -2.39 4.70
N VAL A 282 -7.67 -3.35 3.77
CA VAL A 282 -8.76 -3.48 2.78
C VAL A 282 -10.09 -3.79 3.47
N LEU A 283 -10.13 -4.76 4.39
CA LEU A 283 -11.37 -5.12 5.08
C LEU A 283 -11.89 -4.01 5.98
N LYS A 284 -11.00 -3.25 6.64
CA LYS A 284 -11.40 -2.08 7.44
C LYS A 284 -12.05 -1.02 6.56
N ARG A 285 -11.43 -0.71 5.41
CA ARG A 285 -11.95 0.29 4.47
C ARG A 285 -13.27 -0.14 3.84
N LEU A 286 -13.40 -1.42 3.50
CA LEU A 286 -14.58 -1.99 2.85
C LEU A 286 -15.62 -2.52 3.85
N GLY A 287 -15.47 -2.26 5.15
CA GLY A 287 -16.34 -2.85 6.18
C GLY A 287 -17.84 -2.49 6.08
N HIS A 288 -18.20 -1.48 5.29
CA HIS A 288 -19.59 -1.12 4.99
C HIS A 288 -20.12 -1.71 3.67
N GLN A 289 -19.25 -2.33 2.87
CA GLN A 289 -19.64 -2.94 1.60
C GLN A 289 -20.29 -4.30 1.83
N LYS A 290 -21.25 -4.65 0.97
CA LYS A 290 -21.88 -5.98 0.97
C LYS A 290 -20.97 -6.98 0.27
N ASP A 291 -20.98 -8.22 0.75
CA ASP A 291 -20.27 -9.31 0.10
C ASP A 291 -20.78 -9.53 -1.35
N GLY A 292 -19.84 -9.88 -2.22
CA GLY A 292 -20.13 -10.29 -3.59
C GLY A 292 -20.81 -11.66 -3.66
N LYS A 293 -21.04 -12.15 -4.89
CA LYS A 293 -21.53 -13.53 -5.09
C LYS A 293 -20.39 -14.52 -4.96
N TYR A 294 -20.55 -15.52 -4.09
CA TYR A 294 -19.60 -16.61 -3.93
C TYR A 294 -19.98 -17.78 -4.83
N ILE A 295 -19.11 -18.14 -5.77
CA ILE A 295 -19.31 -19.21 -6.74
C ILE A 295 -18.28 -20.30 -6.48
N VAL A 296 -18.74 -21.50 -6.13
CA VAL A 296 -17.89 -22.66 -5.92
C VAL A 296 -17.83 -23.49 -7.19
N VAL A 297 -16.64 -23.66 -7.75
CA VAL A 297 -16.39 -24.60 -8.85
C VAL A 297 -15.94 -25.93 -8.24
N ALA A 298 -16.83 -26.92 -8.30
CA ALA A 298 -16.54 -28.30 -7.89
C ALA A 298 -16.29 -29.18 -9.12
N GLY A 299 -15.87 -30.42 -8.90
CA GLY A 299 -15.86 -31.43 -9.95
C GLY A 299 -16.25 -32.78 -9.40
N ILE A 300 -16.46 -33.73 -10.32
CA ILE A 300 -16.72 -35.13 -10.01
C ILE A 300 -15.50 -35.77 -9.33
N THR A 301 -15.67 -37.01 -8.86
CA THR A 301 -14.58 -37.85 -8.37
C THR A 301 -13.43 -37.86 -9.39
N PRO A 302 -12.19 -37.53 -8.98
CA PRO A 302 -11.06 -37.46 -9.91
C PRO A 302 -10.81 -38.77 -10.64
N THR A 303 -10.51 -38.67 -11.93
CA THR A 303 -10.18 -39.78 -12.83
C THR A 303 -8.80 -39.56 -13.48
N PRO A 304 -8.14 -40.61 -14.00
CA PRO A 304 -6.88 -40.46 -14.73
C PRO A 304 -6.96 -39.58 -15.98
N LEU A 305 -8.15 -39.31 -16.52
CA LEU A 305 -8.35 -38.48 -17.71
C LEU A 305 -8.25 -36.98 -17.42
N GLY A 306 -8.44 -36.57 -16.15
CA GLY A 306 -8.41 -35.18 -15.72
C GLY A 306 -9.68 -34.40 -16.05
N GLU A 307 -10.21 -33.65 -15.07
CA GLU A 307 -11.49 -32.93 -15.25
C GLU A 307 -11.31 -31.44 -15.56
N GLY A 308 -10.10 -30.89 -15.43
CA GLY A 308 -9.84 -29.47 -15.74
C GLY A 308 -10.47 -28.46 -14.78
N LYS A 309 -10.75 -28.84 -13.51
CA LYS A 309 -11.40 -27.96 -12.51
C LYS A 309 -10.80 -26.55 -12.44
N SER A 310 -9.47 -26.44 -12.29
CA SER A 310 -8.78 -25.15 -12.21
C SER A 310 -8.88 -24.36 -13.52
N THR A 311 -8.80 -25.05 -14.67
CA THR A 311 -8.98 -24.45 -15.99
C THR A 311 -10.37 -23.84 -16.13
N THR A 312 -11.41 -24.53 -15.65
CA THR A 312 -12.79 -24.03 -15.63
C THR A 312 -12.94 -22.81 -14.71
N SER A 313 -12.34 -22.83 -13.51
CA SER A 313 -12.39 -21.69 -12.58
C SER A 313 -11.74 -20.43 -13.17
N VAL A 314 -10.56 -20.58 -13.77
CA VAL A 314 -9.83 -19.47 -14.40
C VAL A 314 -10.58 -18.96 -15.63
N GLY A 315 -11.05 -19.87 -16.49
CA GLY A 315 -11.82 -19.52 -17.69
C GLY A 315 -13.16 -18.84 -17.39
N LEU A 316 -13.83 -19.24 -16.30
CA LEU A 316 -15.06 -18.58 -15.85
C LEU A 316 -14.80 -17.12 -15.46
N VAL A 317 -13.74 -16.86 -14.70
CA VAL A 317 -13.40 -15.48 -14.31
C VAL A 317 -12.99 -14.66 -15.51
N GLN A 318 -12.15 -15.20 -16.41
CA GLN A 318 -11.83 -14.55 -17.69
C GLN A 318 -13.09 -14.18 -18.49
N ALA A 319 -14.05 -15.10 -18.60
CA ALA A 319 -15.32 -14.85 -19.29
C ALA A 319 -16.12 -13.72 -18.61
N LEU A 320 -16.19 -13.70 -17.28
CA LEU A 320 -16.90 -12.67 -16.54
C LEU A 320 -16.23 -11.29 -16.68
N THR A 321 -14.92 -11.23 -16.55
CA THR A 321 -14.15 -9.98 -16.59
C THR A 321 -13.95 -9.50 -18.02
N ALA A 322 -13.15 -10.21 -18.81
CA ALA A 322 -12.66 -9.78 -20.11
C ALA A 322 -13.75 -9.77 -21.19
N HIS A 323 -14.75 -10.65 -21.06
CA HIS A 323 -15.78 -10.83 -22.10
C HIS A 323 -17.17 -10.31 -21.70
N LYS A 324 -17.43 -10.06 -20.41
CA LYS A 324 -18.73 -9.59 -19.89
C LYS A 324 -18.66 -8.34 -19.02
N ASN A 325 -17.47 -7.80 -18.80
CA ASN A 325 -17.25 -6.59 -18.00
C ASN A 325 -17.90 -6.66 -16.61
N LYS A 326 -17.75 -7.81 -15.94
CA LYS A 326 -18.20 -8.07 -14.57
C LYS A 326 -16.99 -8.15 -13.65
N ASN A 327 -17.07 -7.49 -12.49
CA ASN A 327 -16.05 -7.60 -11.46
C ASN A 327 -16.05 -9.03 -10.92
N ALA A 328 -14.98 -9.76 -11.19
CA ALA A 328 -14.78 -11.11 -10.70
C ALA A 328 -13.29 -11.36 -10.53
N PHE A 329 -12.94 -12.14 -9.52
CA PHE A 329 -11.60 -12.66 -9.30
C PHE A 329 -11.71 -14.14 -8.94
N VAL A 330 -10.68 -14.91 -9.24
CA VAL A 330 -10.62 -16.33 -8.87
C VAL A 330 -9.74 -16.50 -7.64
N CYS A 331 -10.19 -17.29 -6.67
CA CYS A 331 -9.37 -17.71 -5.54
C CYS A 331 -8.84 -19.11 -5.78
N LEU A 332 -7.53 -19.29 -5.73
CA LEU A 332 -6.85 -20.56 -5.94
C LEU A 332 -5.93 -20.89 -4.76
N ARG A 333 -5.71 -22.19 -4.55
CA ARG A 333 -4.70 -22.67 -3.61
C ARG A 333 -3.31 -22.52 -4.22
N GLN A 334 -2.35 -22.16 -3.39
CA GLN A 334 -0.94 -22.28 -3.71
C GLN A 334 -0.55 -23.76 -3.81
N PRO A 335 0.09 -24.20 -4.90
CA PRO A 335 0.59 -25.56 -5.01
C PRO A 335 1.84 -25.74 -4.13
N SER A 336 2.02 -26.95 -3.61
CA SER A 336 3.29 -27.35 -3.01
C SER A 336 4.39 -27.40 -4.07
N GLN A 337 5.59 -26.95 -3.70
CA GLN A 337 6.77 -26.96 -4.57
C GLN A 337 7.29 -28.38 -4.80
N GLY A 338 7.19 -29.27 -3.81
CA GLY A 338 7.72 -30.64 -3.90
C GLY A 338 7.22 -31.42 -5.12
N PRO A 339 5.90 -31.50 -5.38
CA PRO A 339 5.33 -32.14 -6.55
C PRO A 339 5.71 -31.51 -7.90
N THR A 340 6.08 -30.23 -7.93
CA THR A 340 6.51 -29.52 -9.16
C THR A 340 7.72 -30.18 -9.80
N PHE A 341 8.68 -30.66 -9.00
CA PHE A 341 9.87 -31.37 -9.49
C PHE A 341 9.66 -32.87 -9.76
N GLY A 342 8.43 -33.36 -9.55
CA GLY A 342 8.04 -34.73 -9.85
C GLY A 342 7.10 -34.80 -11.04
N ILE A 343 5.87 -35.25 -10.79
CA ILE A 343 4.86 -35.56 -11.82
C ILE A 343 3.89 -34.37 -12.05
N LYS A 344 3.83 -33.40 -11.13
CA LYS A 344 2.73 -32.41 -11.02
C LYS A 344 3.12 -30.96 -11.31
N GLY A 345 4.26 -30.70 -11.96
CA GLY A 345 4.59 -29.36 -12.45
C GLY A 345 3.66 -28.93 -13.60
N GLY A 346 2.42 -28.56 -13.28
CA GLY A 346 1.39 -28.13 -14.24
C GLY A 346 0.95 -26.69 -14.02
N ALA A 347 0.28 -26.10 -15.01
CA ALA A 347 -0.22 -24.73 -14.91
C ALA A 347 -1.30 -24.61 -13.83
N ALA A 348 -1.46 -23.41 -13.25
CA ALA A 348 -2.67 -23.10 -12.50
C ALA A 348 -3.83 -22.87 -13.50
N GLY A 349 -4.43 -23.98 -13.95
CA GLY A 349 -5.34 -23.99 -15.10
C GLY A 349 -4.74 -24.81 -16.25
N GLY A 350 -4.98 -24.37 -17.49
CA GLY A 350 -4.41 -25.01 -18.68
C GLY A 350 -4.78 -24.31 -19.98
N GLY A 351 -3.96 -24.47 -21.00
CA GLY A 351 -4.09 -23.81 -22.30
C GLY A 351 -4.12 -22.29 -22.17
N TYR A 352 -5.18 -21.67 -22.69
CA TYR A 352 -5.39 -20.22 -22.63
C TYR A 352 -6.16 -19.74 -21.39
N SER A 353 -6.47 -20.66 -20.46
CA SER A 353 -7.09 -20.37 -19.18
C SER A 353 -6.18 -20.79 -18.03
N GLN A 354 -5.14 -19.99 -17.84
CA GLN A 354 -4.12 -20.20 -16.80
C GLN A 354 -3.69 -18.89 -16.13
N VAL A 355 -3.13 -19.02 -14.93
CA VAL A 355 -2.50 -17.94 -14.16
C VAL A 355 -1.06 -17.77 -14.59
N ILE A 356 -0.60 -16.52 -14.69
CA ILE A 356 0.78 -16.17 -15.03
C ILE A 356 1.37 -15.18 -14.02
N PRO A 357 2.71 -15.22 -13.79
CA PRO A 357 3.68 -16.18 -14.33
C PRO A 357 3.59 -17.57 -13.69
N MET A 358 3.66 -18.61 -14.51
CA MET A 358 3.51 -20.00 -14.07
C MET A 358 4.67 -20.49 -13.18
N GLU A 359 5.88 -20.03 -13.44
CA GLU A 359 7.07 -20.40 -12.65
C GLU A 359 6.97 -19.87 -11.22
N ASP A 360 6.61 -18.59 -11.08
CA ASP A 360 6.37 -17.97 -9.78
C ASP A 360 5.27 -18.71 -9.00
N PHE A 361 4.19 -19.10 -9.69
CA PHE A 361 3.07 -19.83 -9.09
C PHE A 361 3.47 -21.20 -8.53
N ASN A 362 4.36 -21.93 -9.23
CA ASN A 362 4.71 -23.32 -8.91
C ASN A 362 5.96 -23.48 -8.03
N LEU A 363 6.73 -22.41 -7.83
CA LEU A 363 7.95 -22.41 -7.03
C LEU A 363 7.72 -21.71 -5.69
N HIS A 364 8.43 -20.61 -5.44
CA HIS A 364 8.45 -19.97 -4.13
C HIS A 364 7.30 -18.98 -3.93
N LEU A 365 6.65 -18.53 -5.01
CA LEU A 365 5.63 -17.50 -5.02
C LEU A 365 6.05 -16.26 -4.18
N THR A 366 5.48 -16.11 -2.99
CA THR A 366 5.75 -15.03 -2.03
C THR A 366 6.40 -15.52 -0.73
N GLY A 367 6.76 -16.82 -0.65
CA GLY A 367 7.42 -17.43 0.49
C GLY A 367 6.49 -18.01 1.56
N ASP A 368 5.18 -18.06 1.33
CA ASP A 368 4.18 -18.46 2.35
C ASP A 368 4.43 -19.87 2.88
N ILE A 369 4.65 -20.84 1.99
CA ILE A 369 4.96 -22.22 2.38
C ILE A 369 6.28 -22.30 3.14
N HIS A 370 7.28 -21.48 2.78
CA HIS A 370 8.54 -21.39 3.52
C HIS A 370 8.33 -20.86 4.94
N ALA A 371 7.50 -19.82 5.09
CA ALA A 371 7.12 -19.27 6.38
C ALA A 371 6.39 -20.31 7.25
N VAL A 372 5.45 -21.07 6.65
CA VAL A 372 4.77 -22.20 7.32
C VAL A 372 5.77 -23.28 7.74
N GLY A 373 6.71 -23.63 6.86
CA GLY A 373 7.75 -24.62 7.15
C GLY A 373 8.66 -24.19 8.31
N ALA A 374 9.12 -22.94 8.29
CA ALA A 374 9.93 -22.36 9.35
C ALA A 374 9.17 -22.31 10.69
N ALA A 375 7.91 -21.86 10.67
CA ALA A 375 7.06 -21.81 11.86
C ALA A 375 6.80 -23.20 12.45
N HIS A 376 6.48 -24.18 11.61
CA HIS A 376 6.24 -25.56 12.04
C HIS A 376 7.50 -26.19 12.65
N ASN A 377 8.66 -26.00 12.00
CA ASN A 377 9.93 -26.55 12.47
C ASN A 377 10.44 -25.82 13.72
N LEU A 378 10.10 -24.54 13.93
CA LEU A 378 10.35 -23.84 15.19
C LEU A 378 9.59 -24.49 16.36
N VAL A 379 8.34 -24.89 16.16
CA VAL A 379 7.57 -25.64 17.17
C VAL A 379 8.27 -26.94 17.52
N ALA A 380 8.69 -27.71 16.51
CA ALA A 380 9.41 -28.96 16.72
C ALA A 380 10.74 -28.75 17.46
N ALA A 381 11.53 -27.75 17.07
CA ALA A 381 12.82 -27.43 17.68
C ALA A 381 12.67 -26.99 19.14
N GLN A 382 11.71 -26.11 19.44
CA GLN A 382 11.46 -25.64 20.80
C GLN A 382 10.97 -26.76 21.72
N MET A 383 10.14 -27.66 21.20
CA MET A 383 9.66 -28.82 21.94
C MET A 383 10.83 -29.73 22.36
N ASP A 384 11.73 -30.06 21.43
CA ASP A 384 12.89 -30.90 21.72
C ASP A 384 13.86 -30.19 22.69
N ALA A 385 14.11 -28.90 22.50
CA ALA A 385 14.91 -28.10 23.42
C ALA A 385 14.29 -28.03 24.83
N ARG A 386 12.96 -27.93 24.91
CA ARG A 386 12.21 -27.93 26.17
C ARG A 386 12.38 -29.26 26.91
N ILE A 387 12.21 -30.38 26.21
CA ILE A 387 12.42 -31.73 26.78
C ILE A 387 13.85 -31.87 27.30
N PHE A 388 14.84 -31.49 26.50
CA PHE A 388 16.26 -31.57 26.88
C PHE A 388 16.57 -30.74 28.13
N HIS A 389 16.12 -29.49 28.19
CA HIS A 389 16.37 -28.62 29.33
C HIS A 389 15.65 -29.08 30.59
N GLU A 390 14.42 -29.58 30.47
CA GLU A 390 13.71 -30.16 31.61
C GLU A 390 14.39 -31.42 32.15
N ALA A 391 14.96 -32.25 31.29
CA ALA A 391 15.67 -33.47 31.69
C ALA A 391 17.02 -33.19 32.36
N THR A 392 17.65 -32.05 32.06
CA THR A 392 19.06 -31.78 32.43
C THR A 392 19.25 -30.69 33.48
N GLN A 393 18.18 -30.02 33.92
CA GLN A 393 18.26 -28.88 34.85
C GLN A 393 17.29 -29.01 36.01
N ALA A 394 17.69 -28.41 37.14
CA ALA A 394 16.85 -28.27 38.32
C ALA A 394 15.74 -27.23 38.11
N ASP A 395 14.63 -27.39 38.83
CA ASP A 395 13.41 -26.61 38.69
C ASP A 395 13.65 -25.10 38.90
N LYS A 396 14.46 -24.77 39.90
CA LYS A 396 14.86 -23.38 40.17
C LYS A 396 15.57 -22.74 38.97
N ALA A 397 16.49 -23.46 38.34
CA ALA A 397 17.23 -22.95 37.19
C ALA A 397 16.30 -22.73 35.96
N LEU A 398 15.34 -23.63 35.74
CA LEU A 398 14.34 -23.48 34.69
C LEU A 398 13.43 -22.27 34.96
N TYR A 399 12.93 -22.14 36.18
CA TYR A 399 12.08 -21.02 36.60
C TYR A 399 12.79 -19.67 36.43
N ASP A 400 14.04 -19.58 36.87
CA ASP A 400 14.85 -18.35 36.78
C ASP A 400 15.10 -17.92 35.34
N ARG A 401 15.24 -18.86 34.40
CA ARG A 401 15.39 -18.55 32.96
C ARG A 401 14.08 -18.12 32.32
N LEU A 402 12.96 -18.72 32.71
CA LEU A 402 11.64 -18.34 32.21
C LEU A 402 11.20 -16.98 32.79
N THR A 403 11.61 -16.66 34.02
CA THR A 403 11.26 -15.42 34.73
C THR A 403 12.50 -14.63 35.13
N PRO A 404 13.31 -14.16 34.16
CA PRO A 404 14.56 -13.49 34.47
C PRO A 404 14.31 -12.16 35.19
N THR A 405 15.24 -11.79 36.08
CA THR A 405 15.24 -10.48 36.73
C THR A 405 15.81 -9.45 35.77
N ILE A 406 15.00 -8.49 35.33
CA ILE A 406 15.43 -7.39 34.44
C ILE A 406 15.35 -6.09 35.23
N LYS A 407 16.49 -5.38 35.38
CA LYS A 407 16.60 -4.15 36.19
C LYS A 407 16.04 -4.33 37.62
N GLY A 408 16.34 -5.47 38.25
CA GLY A 408 15.91 -5.78 39.62
C GLY A 408 14.46 -6.25 39.76
N VAL A 409 13.68 -6.35 38.67
CA VAL A 409 12.27 -6.74 38.74
C VAL A 409 12.00 -8.00 37.93
N ARG A 410 11.30 -8.97 38.53
CA ARG A 410 10.71 -10.12 37.83
C ARG A 410 9.26 -9.82 37.50
N LYS A 411 8.85 -10.13 36.27
CA LYS A 411 7.46 -10.01 35.82
C LYS A 411 7.10 -11.18 34.93
N PHE A 412 5.89 -11.71 35.10
CA PHE A 412 5.32 -12.63 34.13
C PHE A 412 4.92 -11.86 32.86
N SER A 413 5.22 -12.45 31.71
CA SER A 413 4.67 -12.04 30.43
C SER A 413 3.20 -12.47 30.31
N LYS A 414 2.47 -11.89 29.34
CA LYS A 414 1.05 -12.22 29.11
C LYS A 414 0.82 -13.71 28.84
N ILE A 415 1.75 -14.38 28.16
CA ILE A 415 1.65 -15.82 27.87
C ILE A 415 1.88 -16.67 29.12
N GLN A 416 2.76 -16.23 30.01
CA GLN A 416 3.02 -16.91 31.28
C GLN A 416 1.85 -16.78 32.26
N LEU A 417 1.19 -15.61 32.30
CA LEU A 417 -0.03 -15.42 33.09
C LEU A 417 -1.15 -16.36 32.63
N LYS A 418 -1.34 -16.53 31.31
CA LYS A 418 -2.30 -17.51 30.77
C LYS A 418 -1.96 -18.94 31.19
N ARG A 419 -0.68 -19.30 31.21
CA ARG A 419 -0.23 -20.61 31.70
C ARG A 419 -0.58 -20.79 33.18
N LEU A 420 -0.32 -19.81 34.04
CA LEU A 420 -0.68 -19.87 35.46
C LEU A 420 -2.18 -20.09 35.66
N GLN A 421 -3.01 -19.36 34.91
CA GLN A 421 -4.47 -19.56 34.91
C GLN A 421 -4.85 -20.99 34.52
N ARG A 422 -4.24 -21.56 33.47
CA ARG A 422 -4.46 -22.97 33.07
C ARG A 422 -4.04 -23.96 34.16
N LEU A 423 -3.04 -23.62 34.98
CA LEU A 423 -2.55 -24.45 36.08
C LEU A 423 -3.34 -24.27 37.39
N GLY A 424 -4.31 -23.35 37.42
CA GLY A 424 -5.09 -22.99 38.61
C GLY A 424 -4.31 -22.16 39.63
N ILE A 425 -3.36 -21.34 39.18
CA ILE A 425 -2.53 -20.48 40.03
C ILE A 425 -2.91 -19.01 39.79
N ASP A 426 -3.51 -18.36 40.79
CA ASP A 426 -4.01 -16.97 40.67
C ASP A 426 -2.94 -15.91 41.01
N LYS A 427 -1.74 -16.34 41.39
CA LYS A 427 -0.64 -15.45 41.77
C LYS A 427 -0.02 -14.76 40.54
N THR A 428 0.09 -13.43 40.59
CA THR A 428 0.67 -12.63 39.50
C THR A 428 2.07 -12.10 39.78
N ASP A 429 2.57 -12.23 41.01
CA ASP A 429 3.95 -11.88 41.37
C ASP A 429 4.85 -13.13 41.30
N PRO A 430 5.87 -13.15 40.42
CA PRO A 430 6.82 -14.27 40.33
C PRO A 430 7.50 -14.65 41.64
N ASN A 431 7.65 -13.73 42.59
CA ASN A 431 8.31 -14.02 43.87
C ASN A 431 7.38 -14.70 44.88
N SER A 432 6.07 -14.61 44.67
CA SER A 432 5.04 -15.17 45.56
C SER A 432 4.76 -16.67 45.35
N LEU A 433 5.33 -17.28 44.29
CA LEU A 433 5.14 -18.69 44.00
C LEU A 433 5.93 -19.58 44.98
N THR A 434 5.27 -20.62 45.50
CA THR A 434 5.92 -21.71 46.25
C THR A 434 6.83 -22.51 45.32
N ASP A 435 7.74 -23.31 45.87
CA ASP A 435 8.64 -24.12 45.05
C ASP A 435 7.88 -25.17 44.22
N GLU A 436 6.76 -25.68 44.72
CA GLU A 436 5.84 -26.57 43.98
C GLU A 436 5.16 -25.83 42.81
N GLU A 437 4.65 -24.62 43.04
CA GLU A 437 4.05 -23.80 41.98
C GLU A 437 5.09 -23.41 40.92
N LYS A 438 6.32 -23.08 41.34
CA LYS A 438 7.44 -22.81 40.42
C LYS A 438 7.76 -24.04 39.57
N ALA A 439 7.82 -25.22 40.17
CA ALA A 439 8.06 -26.48 39.46
C ALA A 439 6.94 -26.76 38.44
N LYS A 440 5.67 -26.67 38.85
CA LYS A 440 4.50 -26.88 38.00
C LYS A 440 4.42 -25.86 36.84
N PHE A 441 4.80 -24.61 37.11
CA PHE A 441 4.90 -23.59 36.07
C PHE A 441 6.06 -23.87 35.09
N ALA A 442 7.24 -24.19 35.61
CA ALA A 442 8.46 -24.33 34.83
C ALA A 442 8.54 -25.63 34.02
N ARG A 443 7.89 -26.71 34.46
CA ARG A 443 7.89 -28.01 33.76
C ARG A 443 6.61 -28.23 32.97
N LEU A 444 6.75 -28.65 31.71
CA LEU A 444 5.66 -29.19 30.91
C LEU A 444 5.55 -30.71 31.07
N ASN A 445 6.63 -31.37 31.50
CA ASN A 445 6.68 -32.83 31.68
C ASN A 445 6.23 -33.60 30.44
N ILE A 446 6.62 -33.14 29.25
CA ILE A 446 6.29 -33.79 27.98
C ILE A 446 6.74 -35.25 28.00
N ASP A 447 5.84 -36.16 27.61
CA ASP A 447 6.18 -37.55 27.35
C ASP A 447 6.71 -37.68 25.91
N SER A 448 7.97 -38.08 25.76
CA SER A 448 8.63 -38.23 24.46
C SER A 448 7.96 -39.25 23.55
N ASN A 449 7.19 -40.20 24.11
CA ASN A 449 6.45 -41.20 23.36
C ASN A 449 5.06 -40.73 22.92
N ARG A 450 4.61 -39.56 23.40
CA ARG A 450 3.29 -38.97 23.11
C ARG A 450 3.40 -37.60 22.43
N ILE A 451 4.45 -37.42 21.63
CA ILE A 451 4.61 -36.27 20.76
C ILE A 451 3.80 -36.53 19.49
N VAL A 452 2.90 -35.60 19.15
CA VAL A 452 2.12 -35.64 17.91
C VAL A 452 2.66 -34.71 16.83
N TRP A 453 3.51 -33.75 17.22
CA TRP A 453 4.11 -32.78 16.31
C TRP A 453 5.37 -33.32 15.62
N ASN A 454 5.27 -33.51 14.31
CA ASN A 454 6.37 -33.93 13.44
C ASN A 454 7.17 -32.71 12.94
N ARG A 455 8.06 -32.93 11.96
CA ARG A 455 8.71 -31.84 11.20
C ARG A 455 8.14 -31.76 9.80
N VAL A 456 8.48 -30.69 9.07
CA VAL A 456 8.05 -30.54 7.67
C VAL A 456 9.16 -30.06 6.74
N VAL A 457 9.05 -30.45 5.48
CA VAL A 457 9.85 -29.95 4.37
C VAL A 457 9.00 -29.98 3.10
N ASP A 458 9.07 -28.95 2.25
CA ASP A 458 8.27 -28.89 1.01
C ASP A 458 8.99 -29.55 -0.17
N ILE A 459 9.50 -30.75 0.06
CA ILE A 459 10.20 -31.58 -0.92
C ILE A 459 9.66 -33.00 -0.80
N ASN A 460 9.52 -33.68 -1.95
CA ASN A 460 9.12 -35.09 -1.97
C ASN A 460 10.29 -35.99 -1.56
N ASP A 461 10.56 -36.07 -0.26
CA ASP A 461 11.62 -36.92 0.30
C ASP A 461 11.03 -38.08 1.12
N ARG A 462 11.11 -39.29 0.55
CA ARG A 462 10.59 -40.49 1.21
C ARG A 462 11.47 -41.01 2.36
N TYR A 463 12.76 -40.66 2.40
CA TYR A 463 13.69 -41.15 3.42
C TYR A 463 13.47 -40.48 4.77
N LEU A 464 12.81 -39.32 4.79
CA LEU A 464 12.48 -38.61 6.02
C LEU A 464 11.17 -39.08 6.69
N ARG A 465 10.48 -40.11 6.14
CA ARG A 465 9.24 -40.64 6.71
C ARG A 465 9.43 -41.31 8.09
N LYS A 466 10.64 -41.76 8.41
CA LYS A 466 11.00 -42.26 9.72
C LYS A 466 12.49 -42.02 9.97
N ILE A 467 12.82 -41.26 11.00
CA ILE A 467 14.19 -40.91 11.37
C ILE A 467 14.37 -40.96 12.89
N THR A 468 15.62 -40.98 13.33
CA THR A 468 15.98 -40.80 14.74
C THR A 468 16.78 -39.50 14.88
N ILE A 469 16.38 -38.63 15.79
CA ILE A 469 17.05 -37.34 16.06
C ILE A 469 17.77 -37.36 17.42
N GLY A 470 18.57 -36.33 17.70
CA GLY A 470 19.26 -36.18 18.99
C GLY A 470 20.46 -37.13 19.17
N GLN A 471 21.01 -37.65 18.08
CA GLN A 471 22.11 -38.62 18.12
C GLN A 471 23.47 -38.01 18.43
N SER A 472 23.60 -36.69 18.41
CA SER A 472 24.85 -36.04 18.75
C SER A 472 25.19 -36.24 20.24
N PRO A 473 26.48 -36.38 20.61
CA PRO A 473 26.88 -36.56 22.00
C PRO A 473 26.41 -35.43 22.94
N THR A 474 26.19 -34.22 22.41
CA THR A 474 25.74 -33.06 23.19
C THR A 474 24.32 -33.19 23.75
N GLU A 475 23.49 -34.02 23.13
CA GLU A 475 22.09 -34.26 23.49
C GLU A 475 21.96 -35.36 24.57
N LYS A 476 23.09 -35.84 25.12
CA LYS A 476 23.17 -36.72 26.30
C LYS A 476 22.33 -38.02 26.19
N GLY A 477 22.23 -38.59 25.00
CA GLY A 477 21.46 -39.81 24.76
C GLY A 477 19.95 -39.62 24.70
N LEU A 478 19.46 -38.38 24.71
CA LEU A 478 18.04 -38.04 24.54
C LEU A 478 17.64 -38.11 23.05
N THR A 479 17.67 -39.32 22.51
CA THR A 479 17.24 -39.61 21.15
C THR A 479 15.73 -39.90 21.10
N ARG A 480 15.09 -39.62 19.96
CA ARG A 480 13.71 -40.08 19.70
C ARG A 480 13.47 -40.33 18.22
N GLU A 481 12.53 -41.23 17.93
CA GLU A 481 12.01 -41.43 16.58
C GLU A 481 11.02 -40.30 16.21
N THR A 482 11.05 -39.87 14.95
CA THR A 482 10.10 -38.89 14.40
C THR A 482 10.04 -38.99 12.87
N SER A 483 9.32 -38.06 12.22
CA SER A 483 9.18 -38.02 10.77
C SER A 483 9.11 -36.60 10.24
N PHE A 484 9.29 -36.46 8.93
CA PHE A 484 8.91 -35.27 8.17
C PHE A 484 7.66 -35.52 7.34
N MET A 485 6.80 -34.52 7.29
CA MET A 485 5.67 -34.44 6.36
C MET A 485 5.93 -33.36 5.31
N ILE A 486 5.18 -33.39 4.21
CA ILE A 486 5.21 -32.27 3.27
C ILE A 486 4.59 -31.02 3.92
N THR A 487 5.14 -29.83 3.69
CA THR A 487 4.75 -28.62 4.46
C THR A 487 3.27 -28.27 4.37
N VAL A 488 2.63 -28.50 3.22
CA VAL A 488 1.19 -28.28 3.04
C VAL A 488 0.29 -29.19 3.90
N ALA A 489 0.84 -30.25 4.49
CA ALA A 489 0.14 -31.11 5.47
C ALA A 489 0.18 -30.56 6.90
N SER A 490 0.91 -29.46 7.15
CA SER A 490 1.00 -28.81 8.47
C SER A 490 -0.35 -28.29 8.95
N GLU A 491 -0.65 -28.47 10.25
CA GLU A 491 -1.80 -27.83 10.89
C GLU A 491 -1.77 -26.30 10.74
N ILE A 492 -0.58 -25.69 10.74
CA ILE A 492 -0.41 -24.24 10.50
C ILE A 492 -0.97 -23.83 9.13
N MET A 493 -0.82 -24.68 8.09
CA MET A 493 -1.39 -24.42 6.76
C MET A 493 -2.93 -24.44 6.80
N ALA A 494 -3.52 -25.37 7.56
CA ALA A 494 -4.97 -25.42 7.75
C ALA A 494 -5.47 -24.21 8.56
N ILE A 495 -4.74 -23.79 9.59
CA ILE A 495 -5.06 -22.59 10.39
C ILE A 495 -4.98 -21.33 9.52
N LEU A 496 -3.96 -21.21 8.66
CA LEU A 496 -3.81 -20.10 7.73
C LEU A 496 -5.03 -19.94 6.81
N ALA A 497 -5.56 -21.05 6.30
CA ALA A 497 -6.73 -21.05 5.43
C ALA A 497 -8.08 -20.81 6.14
N LEU A 498 -8.15 -20.99 7.47
CA LEU A 498 -9.39 -20.86 8.25
C LEU A 498 -9.46 -19.60 9.11
N ALA A 499 -8.35 -18.89 9.27
CA ALA A 499 -8.30 -17.70 10.10
C ALA A 499 -9.09 -16.55 9.45
N LYS A 500 -9.87 -15.85 10.28
CA LYS A 500 -10.67 -14.69 9.84
C LYS A 500 -9.89 -13.39 9.87
N ASP A 501 -9.00 -13.27 10.86
CA ASP A 501 -8.19 -12.09 11.14
C ASP A 501 -6.96 -12.49 11.97
N LEU A 502 -6.10 -11.52 12.30
CA LEU A 502 -4.87 -11.74 13.06
C LEU A 502 -5.12 -12.27 14.49
N ASP A 503 -6.23 -11.89 15.14
CA ASP A 503 -6.52 -12.32 16.50
C ASP A 503 -7.07 -13.75 16.53
N ASP A 504 -7.93 -14.12 15.57
CA ASP A 504 -8.37 -15.50 15.35
C ASP A 504 -7.18 -16.39 14.96
N PHE A 505 -6.31 -15.93 14.05
CA PHE A 505 -5.10 -16.64 13.65
C PHE A 505 -4.19 -16.94 14.85
N LYS A 506 -3.90 -15.92 15.66
CA LYS A 506 -3.12 -16.06 16.89
C LYS A 506 -3.76 -17.02 17.87
N THR A 507 -5.08 -16.94 18.03
CA THR A 507 -5.84 -17.80 18.95
C THR A 507 -5.77 -19.26 18.52
N ARG A 508 -5.92 -19.55 17.23
CA ARG A 508 -5.80 -20.90 16.67
C ARG A 508 -4.39 -21.45 16.85
N LEU A 509 -3.36 -20.68 16.52
CA LEU A 509 -1.97 -21.08 16.75
C LEU A 509 -1.70 -21.40 18.23
N SER A 510 -2.23 -20.61 19.16
CA SER A 510 -2.04 -20.85 20.60
C SER A 510 -2.69 -22.15 21.11
N LYS A 511 -3.67 -22.68 20.39
CA LYS A 511 -4.43 -23.88 20.76
C LYS A 511 -3.89 -25.17 20.12
N MET A 512 -2.91 -25.09 19.23
CA MET A 512 -2.30 -26.29 18.62
C MET A 512 -1.74 -27.20 19.71
N VAL A 513 -2.21 -28.44 19.74
CA VAL A 513 -1.70 -29.47 20.65
C VAL A 513 -0.48 -30.12 20.00
N VAL A 514 0.67 -30.05 20.67
CA VAL A 514 1.95 -30.49 20.08
C VAL A 514 2.45 -31.79 20.69
N ALA A 515 2.06 -32.07 21.94
CA ALA A 515 2.39 -33.29 22.67
C ALA A 515 1.42 -33.48 23.84
N PHE A 516 1.56 -34.60 24.54
CA PHE A 516 0.94 -34.82 25.84
C PHE A 516 2.01 -34.94 26.92
N ASP A 517 1.68 -34.51 28.14
CA ASP A 517 2.55 -34.73 29.29
C ASP A 517 2.47 -36.18 29.79
N LYS A 518 3.31 -36.52 30.77
CA LYS A 518 3.36 -37.85 31.41
C LYS A 518 2.04 -38.28 32.08
N THR A 519 1.14 -37.35 32.36
CA THR A 519 -0.20 -37.61 32.93
C THR A 519 -1.30 -37.68 31.87
N GLY A 520 -0.97 -37.38 30.60
CA GLY A 520 -1.91 -37.37 29.48
C GLY A 520 -2.61 -36.02 29.26
N ILE A 521 -2.16 -34.94 29.91
CA ILE A 521 -2.70 -33.60 29.69
C ILE A 521 -2.11 -33.03 28.40
N PRO A 522 -2.91 -32.41 27.51
CA PRO A 522 -2.41 -31.77 26.30
C PRO A 522 -1.44 -30.63 26.60
N VAL A 523 -0.32 -30.61 25.89
CA VAL A 523 0.64 -29.50 25.87
C VAL A 523 0.45 -28.72 24.58
N THR A 524 0.23 -27.41 24.68
CA THR A 524 -0.02 -26.57 23.50
C THR A 524 1.21 -25.78 23.05
N ALA A 525 1.16 -25.22 21.84
CA ALA A 525 2.17 -24.27 21.36
C ALA A 525 2.32 -23.02 22.25
N ASP A 526 1.25 -22.62 22.94
CA ASP A 526 1.27 -21.51 23.89
C ASP A 526 2.02 -21.88 25.18
N ASP A 527 1.96 -23.14 25.63
CA ASP A 527 2.76 -23.64 26.76
C ASP A 527 4.27 -23.67 26.46
N LEU A 528 4.63 -23.83 25.18
CA LEU A 528 6.02 -23.68 24.70
C LEU A 528 6.48 -22.23 24.60
N GLY A 529 5.58 -21.25 24.79
CA GLY A 529 5.91 -19.83 24.70
C GLY A 529 6.03 -19.30 23.27
N LEU A 530 5.55 -20.04 22.26
CA LEU A 530 5.86 -19.77 20.86
C LEU A 530 4.86 -18.88 20.12
N THR A 531 3.66 -18.66 20.66
CA THR A 531 2.58 -17.95 19.96
C THR A 531 3.03 -16.63 19.33
N GLY A 532 3.84 -15.82 20.04
CA GLY A 532 4.38 -14.57 19.51
C GLY A 532 5.39 -14.75 18.37
N ALA A 533 6.27 -15.74 18.47
CA ALA A 533 7.27 -16.03 17.44
C ALA A 533 6.62 -16.56 16.16
N LEU A 534 5.60 -17.42 16.29
CA LEU A 534 4.82 -17.92 15.15
C LEU A 534 4.11 -16.77 14.42
N MET A 535 3.50 -15.84 15.15
CA MET A 535 2.86 -14.66 14.55
C MET A 535 3.85 -13.78 13.78
N ILE A 536 5.10 -13.68 14.23
CA ILE A 536 6.13 -12.90 13.52
C ILE A 536 6.56 -13.61 12.23
N LEU A 537 6.82 -14.92 12.30
CA LEU A 537 7.21 -15.72 11.12
C LEU A 537 6.13 -15.75 10.04
N LEU A 538 4.86 -15.74 10.45
CA LEU A 538 3.70 -15.85 9.57
C LEU A 538 3.06 -14.50 9.24
N LYS A 539 3.67 -13.39 9.68
CA LYS A 539 3.10 -12.04 9.58
C LYS A 539 2.67 -11.68 8.16
N ASP A 540 3.54 -11.91 7.19
CA ASP A 540 3.28 -11.57 5.79
C ASP A 540 2.58 -12.73 5.05
N ALA A 541 2.72 -13.96 5.57
CA ALA A 541 2.13 -15.17 4.99
C ALA A 541 0.60 -15.23 5.13
N ILE A 542 0.00 -14.46 6.05
CA ILE A 542 -1.46 -14.33 6.23
C ILE A 542 -2.13 -13.44 5.16
N GLU A 543 -1.35 -12.65 4.44
CA GLU A 543 -1.87 -11.80 3.38
C GLU A 543 -2.00 -12.64 2.08
N PRO A 544 -3.10 -12.56 1.31
CA PRO A 544 -3.23 -13.28 0.05
C PRO A 544 -2.35 -12.65 -1.04
N THR A 545 -1.95 -13.48 -2.01
CA THR A 545 -1.12 -13.04 -3.13
C THR A 545 -2.00 -12.74 -4.35
N LEU A 546 -1.95 -11.50 -4.83
CA LEU A 546 -2.52 -11.06 -6.11
C LEU A 546 -1.60 -11.47 -7.26
N MET A 547 -2.20 -12.13 -8.25
CA MET A 547 -1.64 -12.47 -9.56
C MET A 547 -2.67 -12.19 -10.64
N GLN A 548 -2.42 -12.65 -11.87
CA GLN A 548 -3.33 -12.46 -12.99
C GLN A 548 -3.42 -13.66 -13.93
N THR A 549 -4.51 -13.75 -14.67
CA THR A 549 -4.69 -14.68 -15.79
C THR A 549 -3.96 -14.17 -17.04
N LEU A 550 -3.89 -14.99 -18.09
CA LEU A 550 -3.43 -14.53 -19.41
C LEU A 550 -4.18 -13.28 -19.90
N GLU A 551 -5.51 -13.21 -19.77
CA GLU A 551 -6.26 -11.99 -20.17
C GLU A 551 -6.20 -10.83 -19.15
N GLY A 552 -5.32 -10.89 -18.15
CA GLY A 552 -5.16 -9.84 -17.14
C GLY A 552 -6.32 -9.74 -16.14
N SER A 553 -7.02 -10.84 -15.88
CA SER A 553 -8.06 -10.94 -14.85
C SER A 553 -7.43 -11.23 -13.48
N PRO A 554 -7.95 -10.66 -12.38
CA PRO A 554 -7.36 -10.81 -11.05
C PRO A 554 -7.49 -12.23 -10.49
N VAL A 555 -6.40 -12.70 -9.87
CA VAL A 555 -6.28 -14.02 -9.24
C VAL A 555 -5.77 -13.82 -7.82
N LEU A 556 -6.46 -14.37 -6.83
CA LEU A 556 -5.97 -14.48 -5.45
C LEU A 556 -5.44 -15.88 -5.21
N VAL A 557 -4.17 -15.99 -4.85
CA VAL A 557 -3.50 -17.24 -4.49
C VAL A 557 -3.19 -17.20 -3.02
N HIS A 558 -3.72 -18.13 -2.24
CA HIS A 558 -3.48 -18.14 -0.81
C HIS A 558 -3.71 -19.51 -0.19
N ALA A 559 -2.81 -19.89 0.71
CA ALA A 559 -2.78 -21.17 1.41
C ALA A 559 -2.88 -22.39 0.47
N GLY A 560 -2.75 -23.59 1.01
CA GLY A 560 -2.85 -24.80 0.21
C GLY A 560 -2.89 -26.05 1.06
N PRO A 561 -3.85 -26.19 2.00
CA PRO A 561 -3.96 -27.40 2.79
C PRO A 561 -4.33 -28.60 1.92
N PHE A 562 -4.12 -29.79 2.46
CA PHE A 562 -4.57 -31.05 1.87
C PHE A 562 -6.09 -31.26 1.97
N ALA A 563 -6.63 -32.06 1.06
CA ALA A 563 -8.08 -32.33 0.94
C ALA A 563 -8.55 -33.55 1.73
N ASN A 564 -7.62 -34.37 2.20
CA ASN A 564 -7.89 -35.64 2.89
C ASN A 564 -7.78 -35.51 4.41
N ILE A 565 -6.73 -34.83 4.89
CA ILE A 565 -6.48 -34.59 6.33
C ILE A 565 -6.88 -33.18 6.78
N ALA A 566 -7.25 -32.32 5.83
CA ALA A 566 -7.73 -30.96 6.06
C ALA A 566 -8.83 -30.62 5.01
N HIS A 567 -9.25 -29.36 4.94
CA HIS A 567 -10.48 -28.94 4.28
C HIS A 567 -10.32 -28.53 2.80
N GLY A 568 -9.13 -28.68 2.20
CA GLY A 568 -8.83 -28.11 0.87
C GLY A 568 -8.49 -29.12 -0.18
#